data_AF-A0A8J3E2N0-F1
#
_entry.id   AF-A0A8J3E2N0-F1
#
_cell.length_a   1.000
_cell.length_b   1.000
_cell.length_c   1.000
_cell.angle_alpha   90.00
_cell.angle_beta   90.00
_cell.angle_gamma   90.00
#
_symmetry.space_group_name_H-M   'P 1'
#
loop_
_entity.id
_entity.type
_entity.pdbx_description
1 polymer ?
#
loop_
_entity_poly.entity_id
_entity_poly.type
_entity_poly.pdbx_seq_one_letter_code
_entity_poly.pdbx_strand_id
1 'polypeptide(L)'
;MTTTDDTLSLTREALAAPMPFGALAKSFTQSASPVSGITWYDLEKPAKSLVPVITPLRNMIPRVPAYRADRVRFDGMRYKIAVGLDVDEQTITIAYGPDDTVAGVPFGQALRTGVLDGCYLRRSRAFYTAWNLPPVGVVPLFAGRISTVDQVGRVEAQVRIKSLPVLLDTLMPRNLAGALVGYDANGLLTNEFANVVGRVLPGSTNPSYVGGDAWGAKDAIDAAYNLTPPAVVEVPGPDATAAETEAYAAYEAALAAYNTAFASALATEEGKWFRIALCGLVPVSVGSLTAADIGKYLVPSAAADGTITATAVARADLTLGQYIDSFGTIEKMGADGRPLVNVKNG
;
A
#
# COMPACT_ATOMS: atom_id res chain seq x y z
N MET A 1 45.33 13.15 -55.51
CA MET A 1 44.59 14.44 -55.47
C MET A 1 43.41 14.28 -56.41
N THR A 2 42.21 14.07 -55.89
CA THR A 2 40.99 14.12 -56.71
C THR A 2 40.84 15.54 -57.24
N THR A 3 40.53 15.67 -58.52
CA THR A 3 40.50 16.98 -59.19
C THR A 3 39.27 17.78 -58.74
N THR A 4 39.29 19.11 -58.91
CA THR A 4 38.16 19.97 -58.55
C THR A 4 36.87 19.54 -59.25
N ASP A 5 36.98 19.00 -60.46
CA ASP A 5 35.83 18.47 -61.22
C ASP A 5 35.23 17.20 -60.57
N ASP A 6 36.06 16.32 -59.99
CA ASP A 6 35.58 15.15 -59.24
C ASP A 6 34.80 15.60 -57.99
N THR A 7 35.28 16.63 -57.28
CA THR A 7 34.58 17.16 -56.11
C THR A 7 33.26 17.85 -56.46
N LEU A 8 33.18 18.50 -57.63
CA LEU A 8 31.96 19.12 -58.12
C LEU A 8 30.94 18.09 -58.61
N SER A 9 31.38 16.98 -59.19
CA SER A 9 30.49 15.88 -59.57
C SER A 9 29.84 15.21 -58.36
N LEU A 10 30.65 14.89 -57.33
CA LEU A 10 30.19 14.26 -56.09
C LEU A 10 29.25 15.15 -55.28
N THR A 11 29.50 16.47 -55.25
CA THR A 11 28.59 17.42 -54.57
C THR A 11 27.26 17.58 -55.30
N ARG A 12 27.27 17.53 -56.65
CA ARG A 12 26.03 17.57 -57.44
C ARG A 12 25.19 16.29 -57.27
N GLU A 13 25.85 15.15 -57.15
CA GLU A 13 25.22 13.84 -56.90
C GLU A 13 24.64 13.76 -55.48
N ALA A 14 25.34 14.29 -54.47
CA ALA A 14 24.85 14.39 -53.10
C ALA A 14 23.66 15.36 -52.95
N LEU A 15 23.59 16.42 -53.75
CA LEU A 15 22.46 17.36 -53.77
C LEU A 15 21.23 16.81 -54.51
N ALA A 16 21.43 15.92 -55.49
CA ALA A 16 20.37 15.28 -56.24
C ALA A 16 19.67 14.14 -55.46
N ALA A 17 20.30 13.63 -54.39
CA ALA A 17 19.75 12.60 -53.50
C ALA A 17 19.47 13.17 -52.10
N PRO A 18 18.43 14.02 -51.93
CA PRO A 18 18.05 14.50 -50.61
C PRO A 18 17.65 13.31 -49.73
N MET A 19 18.33 13.14 -48.60
CA MET A 19 17.92 12.12 -47.62
C MET A 19 16.48 12.40 -47.19
N PRO A 20 15.60 11.39 -47.14
CA PRO A 20 14.22 11.59 -46.74
C PRO A 20 14.18 12.19 -45.33
N PHE A 21 13.20 13.07 -45.08
CA PHE A 21 13.05 13.89 -43.86
C PHE A 21 13.00 13.12 -42.51
N GLY A 22 13.09 11.79 -42.52
CA GLY A 22 13.20 10.92 -41.34
C GLY A 22 14.62 10.37 -41.04
N ALA A 23 15.63 10.63 -41.87
CA ALA A 23 16.98 10.08 -41.70
C ALA A 23 17.93 10.92 -40.81
N LEU A 24 17.46 12.06 -40.30
CA LEU A 24 18.19 12.84 -39.28
C LEU A 24 18.00 12.19 -37.91
N ALA A 25 18.70 11.07 -37.67
CA ALA A 25 18.70 10.41 -36.39
C ALA A 25 19.62 11.14 -35.39
N LYS A 26 19.05 11.93 -34.48
CA LYS A 26 19.69 12.20 -33.17
C LYS A 26 19.57 10.94 -32.31
N SER A 27 20.50 10.01 -32.56
CA SER A 27 20.86 8.82 -31.77
C SER A 27 19.82 8.25 -30.78
N PHE A 28 19.21 7.12 -31.14
CA PHE A 28 18.77 6.08 -30.21
C PHE A 28 19.33 4.75 -30.71
N THR A 29 20.19 4.10 -29.94
CA THR A 29 20.83 2.84 -30.35
C THR A 29 19.85 1.68 -30.13
N GLN A 30 19.01 1.42 -31.13
CA GLN A 30 18.18 0.22 -31.19
C GLN A 30 19.09 -1.01 -31.43
N SER A 31 18.76 -2.11 -30.75
CA SER A 31 19.36 -3.43 -31.00
C SER A 31 19.16 -3.81 -32.47
N ALA A 32 20.25 -3.86 -33.25
CA ALA A 32 20.21 -4.01 -34.71
C ALA A 32 19.98 -5.46 -35.19
N SER A 33 19.86 -6.43 -34.29
CA SER A 33 19.63 -7.84 -34.63
C SER A 33 18.34 -8.35 -33.96
N PRO A 34 17.44 -9.03 -34.70
CA PRO A 34 16.26 -9.68 -34.13
C PRO A 34 16.62 -10.78 -33.12
N VAL A 35 17.86 -11.30 -33.17
CA VAL A 35 18.40 -12.31 -32.25
C VAL A 35 18.88 -11.68 -30.93
N SER A 36 19.31 -10.41 -30.93
CA SER A 36 19.74 -9.70 -29.71
C SER A 36 18.59 -9.10 -28.89
N GLY A 37 17.34 -9.31 -29.33
CA GLY A 37 16.11 -8.99 -28.60
C GLY A 37 15.75 -7.50 -28.61
N ILE A 38 14.45 -7.23 -28.70
CA ILE A 38 13.87 -5.88 -28.65
C ILE A 38 13.36 -5.61 -27.23
N THR A 39 13.58 -4.39 -26.72
CA THR A 39 13.00 -3.99 -25.43
C THR A 39 11.58 -3.49 -25.67
N TRP A 40 10.61 -4.05 -24.95
CA TRP A 40 9.23 -3.56 -24.92
C TRP A 40 8.82 -3.15 -23.50
N TYR A 41 7.81 -2.29 -23.43
CA TYR A 41 7.25 -1.76 -22.19
C TYR A 41 5.75 -2.05 -22.18
N ASP A 42 5.26 -2.50 -21.04
CA ASP A 42 3.85 -2.79 -20.82
C ASP A 42 3.35 -1.93 -19.66
N LEU A 43 2.35 -1.09 -19.91
CA LEU A 43 1.78 -0.18 -18.92
C LEU A 43 0.30 -0.49 -18.74
N GLU A 44 -0.08 -0.87 -17.52
CA GLU A 44 -1.43 -1.31 -17.19
C GLU A 44 -2.07 -0.37 -16.16
N LYS A 45 -3.33 0.02 -16.41
CA LYS A 45 -4.12 0.83 -15.47
C LYS A 45 -4.32 0.10 -14.13
N PRO A 46 -4.41 0.83 -12.99
CA PRO A 46 -4.77 0.20 -11.72
C PRO A 46 -6.21 -0.35 -11.78
N ALA A 47 -6.40 -1.63 -11.47
CA ALA A 47 -7.71 -2.24 -11.37
C ALA A 47 -8.37 -1.89 -10.01
N LYS A 48 -9.32 -0.96 -10.01
CA LYS A 48 -10.16 -0.62 -8.83
C LYS A 48 -11.35 -1.59 -8.65
N SER A 49 -11.15 -2.90 -8.75
CA SER A 49 -12.17 -3.89 -8.38
C SER A 49 -11.75 -4.62 -7.10
N LEU A 50 -12.40 -4.29 -5.99
CA LEU A 50 -12.32 -4.99 -4.71
C LEU A 50 -12.75 -6.45 -4.95
N VAL A 51 -11.81 -7.38 -4.84
CA VAL A 51 -12.08 -8.82 -4.77
C VAL A 51 -11.10 -9.32 -3.72
N PRO A 52 -11.49 -10.23 -2.81
CA PRO A 52 -10.64 -10.67 -1.70
C PRO A 52 -9.25 -11.11 -2.17
N VAL A 53 -8.25 -10.61 -1.46
CA VAL A 53 -6.82 -10.70 -1.77
C VAL A 53 -6.30 -12.04 -1.27
N ILE A 54 -6.30 -13.06 -2.14
CA ILE A 54 -5.59 -14.33 -1.87
C ILE A 54 -4.39 -14.48 -2.82
N THR A 55 -4.24 -13.61 -3.82
CA THR A 55 -3.01 -13.51 -4.62
C THR A 55 -2.70 -12.03 -4.94
N PRO A 56 -1.48 -11.54 -4.66
CA PRO A 56 -1.07 -10.18 -5.01
C PRO A 56 -0.87 -9.94 -6.53
N LEU A 57 -1.16 -10.95 -7.37
CA LEU A 57 -0.79 -10.99 -8.79
C LEU A 57 -1.98 -10.79 -9.74
N ARG A 58 -3.03 -10.08 -9.32
CA ARG A 58 -4.27 -9.90 -10.11
C ARG A 58 -4.06 -9.23 -11.48
N ASN A 59 -3.00 -8.44 -11.64
CA ASN A 59 -2.61 -7.81 -12.91
C ASN A 59 -1.61 -8.66 -13.73
N MET A 60 -1.21 -9.85 -13.28
CA MET A 60 -0.30 -10.73 -14.04
C MET A 60 -1.02 -11.71 -14.96
N ILE A 61 -2.35 -11.63 -15.11
CA ILE A 61 -3.05 -12.43 -16.13
C ILE A 61 -2.65 -11.88 -17.51
N PRO A 62 -1.91 -12.62 -18.34
CA PRO A 62 -1.50 -12.14 -19.65
C PRO A 62 -2.73 -12.03 -20.55
N ARG A 63 -3.27 -10.81 -20.69
CA ARG A 63 -4.11 -10.50 -21.85
C ARG A 63 -3.17 -10.44 -23.06
N VAL A 64 -3.63 -10.78 -24.27
CA VAL A 64 -2.82 -10.63 -25.49
C VAL A 64 -2.83 -9.15 -25.89
N PRO A 65 -1.78 -8.36 -25.60
CA PRO A 65 -1.79 -6.94 -25.90
C PRO A 65 -1.18 -6.74 -27.29
N ALA A 66 -1.79 -5.88 -28.10
CA ALA A 66 -1.15 -5.43 -29.34
C ALA A 66 -0.15 -4.33 -28.98
N TYR A 67 1.15 -4.63 -29.09
CA TYR A 67 2.22 -3.66 -28.81
C TYR A 67 2.53 -2.84 -30.06
N ARG A 68 2.60 -1.51 -29.90
CA ARG A 68 2.92 -0.57 -30.99
C ARG A 68 4.17 0.22 -30.66
N ALA A 69 5.14 0.23 -31.58
CA ALA A 69 6.41 0.92 -31.42
C ALA A 69 6.34 2.43 -31.74
N ASP A 70 5.30 2.86 -32.47
CA ASP A 70 5.18 4.21 -33.02
C ASP A 70 4.51 5.22 -32.07
N ARG A 71 3.86 4.76 -31.00
CA ARG A 71 3.03 5.55 -30.08
C ARG A 71 3.77 6.01 -28.83
N VAL A 72 3.27 5.66 -27.65
CA VAL A 72 3.87 6.00 -26.36
C VAL A 72 5.24 5.35 -26.24
N ARG A 73 6.28 6.16 -26.06
CA ARG A 73 7.68 5.74 -25.99
C ARG A 73 8.20 5.96 -24.57
N PHE A 74 9.03 5.03 -24.12
CA PHE A 74 9.62 5.06 -22.79
C PHE A 74 11.14 5.15 -22.92
N ASP A 75 11.75 6.09 -22.20
CA ASP A 75 13.20 6.28 -22.17
C ASP A 75 13.72 6.32 -20.72
N GLY A 76 15.00 5.99 -20.55
CA GLY A 76 15.71 6.10 -19.28
C GLY A 76 15.54 4.93 -18.32
N MET A 77 14.72 3.93 -18.65
CA MET A 77 14.47 2.81 -17.74
C MET A 77 15.66 1.85 -17.68
N ARG A 78 16.26 1.72 -16.50
CA ARG A 78 17.35 0.81 -16.19
C ARG A 78 16.82 -0.36 -15.36
N TYR A 79 17.61 -1.42 -15.25
CA TYR A 79 17.30 -2.52 -14.36
C TYR A 79 18.55 -2.85 -13.54
N LYS A 80 18.32 -3.10 -12.25
CA LYS A 80 19.26 -3.67 -11.30
C LYS A 80 18.52 -4.81 -10.64
N ILE A 81 19.22 -5.90 -10.36
CA ILE A 81 18.68 -7.01 -9.57
C ILE A 81 19.57 -7.09 -8.34
N ALA A 82 18.98 -6.81 -7.18
CA ALA A 82 19.61 -6.97 -5.88
C ALA A 82 18.74 -7.89 -5.02
N VAL A 83 19.37 -8.63 -4.11
CA VAL A 83 18.66 -9.43 -3.11
C VAL A 83 18.45 -8.55 -1.88
N GLY A 84 17.21 -8.37 -1.44
CA GLY A 84 16.87 -7.50 -0.32
C GLY A 84 15.40 -7.06 -0.36
N LEU A 85 14.99 -6.29 0.66
CA LEU A 85 13.66 -5.66 0.72
C LEU A 85 13.69 -4.20 0.25
N ASP A 86 14.88 -3.67 -0.06
CA ASP A 86 15.04 -2.29 -0.48
C ASP A 86 14.29 -2.00 -1.79
N VAL A 87 13.60 -0.87 -1.81
CA VAL A 87 12.86 -0.42 -2.97
C VAL A 87 13.79 0.31 -3.93
N ASP A 88 14.03 -0.28 -5.11
CA ASP A 88 14.66 0.44 -6.22
C ASP A 88 13.71 1.52 -6.79
N GLU A 89 14.20 2.76 -6.86
CA GLU A 89 13.50 3.93 -7.42
C GLU A 89 14.25 4.46 -8.65
N GLN A 90 13.51 4.82 -9.71
CA GLN A 90 14.09 5.45 -10.91
C GLN A 90 13.10 6.41 -11.57
N THR A 91 13.63 7.51 -12.10
CA THR A 91 12.88 8.45 -12.96
C THR A 91 13.02 8.03 -14.41
N ILE A 92 11.90 7.96 -15.11
CA ILE A 92 11.84 7.71 -16.55
C ILE A 92 11.15 8.84 -17.28
N THR A 93 11.43 8.96 -18.57
CA THR A 93 10.76 9.90 -19.46
C THR A 93 9.80 9.13 -20.35
N ILE A 94 8.53 9.53 -20.37
CA ILE A 94 7.49 8.98 -21.23
C ILE A 94 7.16 10.03 -22.29
N ALA A 95 7.42 9.72 -23.56
CA ALA A 95 7.00 10.55 -24.68
C ALA A 95 5.70 10.04 -25.29
N TYR A 96 4.78 10.94 -25.63
CA TYR A 96 3.47 10.63 -26.17
C TYR A 96 3.03 11.67 -27.21
N GLY A 97 2.30 11.20 -28.23
CA GLY A 97 1.66 12.03 -29.24
C GLY A 97 0.27 12.51 -28.82
N PRO A 98 -0.33 13.44 -29.59
CA PRO A 98 -1.67 13.96 -29.31
C PRO A 98 -2.78 12.92 -29.51
N ASP A 99 -2.57 11.92 -30.36
CA ASP A 99 -3.52 10.84 -30.68
C ASP A 99 -3.32 9.59 -29.79
N ASP A 100 -2.40 9.65 -28.83
CA ASP A 100 -2.16 8.55 -27.90
C ASP A 100 -3.19 8.61 -26.79
N THR A 101 -4.00 7.55 -26.67
CA THR A 101 -5.07 7.46 -25.68
C THR A 101 -4.90 6.24 -24.79
N VAL A 102 -5.25 6.37 -23.51
CA VAL A 102 -5.39 5.25 -22.58
C VAL A 102 -6.82 5.25 -22.05
N ALA A 103 -7.51 4.11 -22.21
CA ALA A 103 -8.92 3.96 -21.84
C ALA A 103 -9.86 5.04 -22.46
N GLY A 104 -9.54 5.51 -23.66
CA GLY A 104 -10.33 6.52 -24.39
C GLY A 104 -10.02 7.98 -24.02
N VAL A 105 -9.10 8.23 -23.07
CA VAL A 105 -8.66 9.58 -22.68
C VAL A 105 -7.27 9.86 -23.28
N PRO A 106 -6.99 11.05 -23.82
CA PRO A 106 -5.65 11.44 -24.27
C PRO A 106 -4.59 11.24 -23.16
N PHE A 107 -3.43 10.70 -23.51
CA PHE A 107 -2.40 10.22 -22.56
C PHE A 107 -1.90 11.34 -21.63
N GLY A 108 -1.62 12.52 -22.16
CA GLY A 108 -1.21 13.67 -21.36
C GLY A 108 -2.29 14.16 -20.39
N GLN A 109 -3.58 14.03 -20.76
CA GLN A 109 -4.69 14.33 -19.85
C GLN A 109 -4.81 13.26 -18.76
N ALA A 110 -4.68 11.98 -19.14
CA ALA A 110 -4.72 10.86 -18.20
C ALA A 110 -3.65 10.99 -17.10
N LEU A 111 -2.42 11.39 -17.47
CA LEU A 111 -1.34 11.69 -16.53
C LEU A 111 -1.70 12.84 -15.56
N ARG A 112 -2.25 13.95 -16.07
CA ARG A 112 -2.62 15.10 -15.22
C ARG A 112 -3.78 14.80 -14.27
N THR A 113 -4.70 13.96 -14.70
CA THR A 113 -5.88 13.56 -13.91
C THR A 113 -5.58 12.42 -12.94
N GLY A 114 -4.34 11.94 -12.85
CA GLY A 114 -3.95 10.86 -11.93
C GLY A 114 -4.49 9.48 -12.31
N VAL A 115 -4.97 9.29 -13.55
CA VAL A 115 -5.50 8.00 -14.03
C VAL A 115 -4.41 6.92 -14.05
N LEU A 116 -3.15 7.34 -14.20
CA LEU A 116 -1.99 6.45 -14.24
C LEU A 116 -1.26 6.31 -12.90
N ASP A 117 -1.83 6.84 -11.81
CA ASP A 117 -1.25 6.71 -10.48
C ASP A 117 -1.30 5.25 -10.01
N GLY A 118 -0.15 4.71 -9.59
CA GLY A 118 -0.05 3.31 -9.20
C GLY A 118 -0.18 2.32 -10.36
N CYS A 119 -0.13 2.77 -11.62
CA CYS A 119 -0.04 1.89 -12.79
C CYS A 119 1.11 0.90 -12.66
N TYR A 120 0.88 -0.33 -13.13
CA TYR A 120 1.94 -1.33 -13.23
C TYR A 120 2.72 -1.13 -14.53
N LEU A 121 4.05 -1.13 -14.44
CA LEU A 121 4.94 -1.02 -15.58
C LEU A 121 5.91 -2.19 -15.60
N ARG A 122 5.96 -2.90 -16.73
CA ARG A 122 6.88 -4.02 -16.94
C ARG A 122 7.81 -3.73 -18.12
N ARG A 123 9.12 -3.81 -17.88
CA ARG A 123 10.13 -3.95 -18.93
C ARG A 123 10.30 -5.39 -19.28
N SER A 124 10.45 -5.69 -20.55
CA SER A 124 10.77 -7.03 -20.97
C SER A 124 11.57 -6.99 -22.27
N ARG A 125 12.32 -8.05 -22.53
CA ARG A 125 13.06 -8.25 -23.77
C ARG A 125 12.41 -9.39 -24.55
N ALA A 126 11.92 -9.08 -25.74
CA ALA A 126 11.28 -10.03 -26.63
C ALA A 126 12.26 -10.50 -27.70
N PHE A 127 12.29 -11.82 -27.96
CA PHE A 127 13.15 -12.47 -28.94
C PHE A 127 12.33 -12.92 -30.14
N TYR A 128 12.84 -12.61 -31.33
CA TYR A 128 12.16 -12.87 -32.59
C TYR A 128 13.03 -13.76 -33.47
N THR A 129 12.39 -14.65 -34.23
CA THR A 129 13.06 -15.38 -35.33
C THR A 129 13.18 -14.53 -36.58
N ALA A 130 12.22 -13.62 -36.80
CA ALA A 130 12.25 -12.60 -37.85
C ALA A 130 11.36 -11.40 -37.45
N TRP A 131 11.60 -10.23 -38.04
CA TRP A 131 10.93 -8.96 -37.69
C TRP A 131 9.39 -8.96 -37.81
N ASN A 132 8.83 -9.80 -38.67
CA ASN A 132 7.39 -9.85 -38.93
C ASN A 132 6.71 -11.10 -38.35
N LEU A 133 7.42 -11.87 -37.53
CA LEU A 133 6.87 -13.04 -36.85
C LEU A 133 6.55 -12.71 -35.39
N PRO A 134 5.65 -13.47 -34.74
CA PRO A 134 5.42 -13.33 -33.31
C PRO A 134 6.72 -13.58 -32.53
N PRO A 135 6.89 -12.96 -31.36
CA PRO A 135 8.03 -13.24 -30.50
C PRO A 135 8.00 -14.71 -30.06
N VAL A 136 9.14 -15.39 -30.16
CA VAL A 136 9.30 -16.79 -29.73
C VAL A 136 9.37 -16.90 -28.21
N GLY A 137 9.92 -15.86 -27.56
CA GLY A 137 10.05 -15.82 -26.12
C GLY A 137 10.25 -14.39 -25.61
N VAL A 138 9.89 -14.17 -24.35
CA VAL A 138 10.00 -12.88 -23.68
C VAL A 138 10.62 -13.09 -22.31
N VAL A 139 11.66 -12.32 -22.00
CA VAL A 139 12.30 -12.29 -20.69
C VAL A 139 11.95 -10.97 -19.98
N PRO A 140 11.23 -11.01 -18.84
CA PRO A 140 11.00 -9.81 -18.05
C PRO A 140 12.29 -9.34 -17.38
N LEU A 141 12.60 -8.05 -17.55
CA LEU A 141 13.82 -7.44 -17.02
C LEU A 141 13.56 -6.61 -15.76
N PHE A 142 12.39 -5.97 -15.69
CA PHE A 142 12.02 -5.13 -14.56
C PHE A 142 10.50 -5.05 -14.45
N ALA A 143 10.00 -4.99 -13.22
CA ALA A 143 8.61 -4.74 -12.91
C ALA A 143 8.52 -3.73 -11.76
N GLY A 144 7.67 -2.73 -11.93
CA GLY A 144 7.47 -1.69 -10.93
C GLY A 144 6.12 -1.01 -11.06
N ARG A 145 5.89 0.00 -10.23
CA ARG A 145 4.69 0.82 -10.24
C ARG A 145 5.05 2.29 -10.34
N ILE A 146 4.22 3.05 -11.04
CA ILE A 146 4.31 4.51 -11.05
C ILE A 146 4.00 5.03 -9.65
N SER A 147 4.95 5.74 -9.04
CA SER A 147 4.84 6.31 -7.71
C SER A 147 4.41 7.77 -7.76
N THR A 148 5.13 8.60 -8.51
CA THR A 148 4.82 10.02 -8.67
C THR A 148 4.99 10.43 -10.12
N VAL A 149 4.16 11.37 -10.57
CA VAL A 149 4.34 12.05 -11.84
C VAL A 149 4.93 13.42 -11.51
N ASP A 150 6.22 13.60 -11.78
CA ASP A 150 6.96 14.77 -11.33
C ASP A 150 6.71 15.97 -12.26
N GLN A 151 6.60 15.74 -13.57
CA GLN A 151 6.29 16.79 -14.55
C GLN A 151 5.50 16.23 -15.74
N VAL A 152 4.48 16.97 -16.19
CA VAL A 152 3.72 16.63 -17.40
C VAL A 152 3.80 17.79 -18.41
N GLY A 153 4.61 17.60 -19.45
CA GLY A 153 4.72 18.51 -20.59
C GLY A 153 3.59 18.34 -21.60
N ARG A 154 3.84 18.75 -22.85
CA ARG A 154 2.90 18.58 -23.98
C ARG A 154 3.14 17.28 -24.76
N VAL A 155 4.40 16.85 -24.82
CA VAL A 155 4.86 15.71 -25.63
C VAL A 155 5.63 14.69 -24.78
N GLU A 156 6.06 15.08 -23.58
CA GLU A 156 6.79 14.23 -22.66
C GLU A 156 6.31 14.42 -21.22
N ALA A 157 6.53 13.42 -20.39
CA ALA A 157 6.31 13.46 -18.94
C ALA A 157 7.43 12.73 -18.21
N GLN A 158 7.83 13.26 -17.06
CA GLN A 158 8.76 12.61 -16.15
C GLN A 158 7.97 11.91 -15.05
N VAL A 159 8.23 10.62 -14.88
CA VAL A 159 7.51 9.76 -13.96
C VAL A 159 8.50 8.94 -13.16
N ARG A 160 8.24 8.82 -11.87
CA ARG A 160 9.01 8.01 -10.94
C ARG A 160 8.40 6.64 -10.80
N ILE A 161 9.23 5.63 -10.93
CA ILE A 161 8.84 4.23 -10.79
C ILE A 161 9.56 3.63 -9.60
N LYS A 162 8.79 2.95 -8.76
CA LYS A 162 9.28 2.13 -7.65
C LYS A 162 9.12 0.66 -7.98
N SER A 163 10.06 -0.15 -7.55
CA SER A 163 9.97 -1.62 -7.64
C SER A 163 8.84 -2.18 -6.76
N LEU A 164 8.44 -3.43 -7.02
CA LEU A 164 7.31 -4.08 -6.35
C LEU A 164 7.38 -4.17 -4.80
N PRO A 165 8.55 -4.27 -4.14
CA PRO A 165 8.64 -4.26 -2.67
C PRO A 165 8.02 -3.03 -2.00
N VAL A 166 7.76 -1.94 -2.74
CA VAL A 166 7.01 -0.77 -2.23
C VAL A 166 5.64 -1.13 -1.64
N LEU A 167 5.06 -2.27 -2.04
CA LEU A 167 3.78 -2.73 -1.50
C LEU A 167 3.89 -3.34 -0.10
N LEU A 168 5.09 -3.73 0.33
CA LEU A 168 5.34 -4.17 1.70
C LEU A 168 5.29 -2.99 2.68
N ASP A 169 5.73 -1.81 2.23
CA ASP A 169 5.66 -0.56 3.00
C ASP A 169 4.27 0.08 2.98
N THR A 170 3.37 -0.42 2.12
CA THR A 170 1.99 0.04 2.14
C THR A 170 1.37 -0.45 3.44
N LEU A 171 1.17 0.48 4.38
CA LEU A 171 0.43 0.26 5.61
C LEU A 171 -0.91 -0.40 5.26
N MET A 172 -0.97 -1.72 5.42
CA MET A 172 -2.21 -2.47 5.37
C MET A 172 -2.82 -2.36 6.77
N PRO A 173 -3.87 -1.54 6.99
CA PRO A 173 -4.57 -1.61 8.26
C PRO A 173 -5.17 -3.02 8.34
N ARG A 174 -4.58 -3.89 9.17
CA ARG A 174 -5.13 -5.23 9.43
C ARG A 174 -6.54 -5.12 10.03
N ASN A 175 -6.77 -4.05 10.80
CA ASN A 175 -8.05 -3.57 11.28
C ASN A 175 -7.99 -2.02 11.32
N LEU A 176 -9.01 -1.35 10.80
CA LEU A 176 -9.25 0.01 11.27
C LEU A 176 -9.81 -0.17 12.69
N ALA A 177 -9.10 0.28 13.74
CA ALA A 177 -9.65 0.23 15.11
C ALA A 177 -11.12 0.73 15.10
N GLY A 178 -12.03 -0.04 15.70
CA GLY A 178 -13.47 0.24 15.65
C GLY A 178 -14.29 -0.48 14.56
N ALA A 179 -13.71 -1.48 13.89
CA ALA A 179 -14.49 -2.39 13.04
C ALA A 179 -15.49 -3.20 13.87
N LEU A 180 -16.68 -3.48 13.31
CA LEU A 180 -17.69 -4.30 13.98
C LEU A 180 -17.53 -5.77 13.63
N VAL A 181 -17.72 -6.62 14.64
CA VAL A 181 -17.64 -8.08 14.52
C VAL A 181 -18.76 -8.74 15.33
N GLY A 182 -19.15 -9.96 14.95
CA GLY A 182 -20.02 -10.82 15.72
C GLY A 182 -19.46 -12.24 15.85
N TYR A 183 -20.16 -13.09 16.58
CA TYR A 183 -19.84 -14.52 16.69
C TYR A 183 -20.67 -15.32 15.69
N ASP A 184 -20.08 -16.33 15.05
CA ASP A 184 -20.82 -17.28 14.22
C ASP A 184 -21.41 -18.43 15.05
N ALA A 185 -22.15 -19.33 14.40
CA ALA A 185 -22.73 -20.51 15.05
C ALA A 185 -21.70 -21.48 15.65
N ASN A 186 -20.44 -21.40 15.21
CA ASN A 186 -19.33 -22.22 15.69
C ASN A 186 -18.53 -21.51 16.80
N GLY A 187 -18.90 -20.28 17.18
CA GLY A 187 -18.18 -19.46 18.15
C GLY A 187 -16.94 -18.75 17.60
N LEU A 188 -16.73 -18.73 16.28
CA LEU A 188 -15.67 -17.97 15.61
C LEU A 188 -16.13 -16.54 15.31
N LEU A 189 -15.17 -15.64 15.08
CA LEU A 189 -15.47 -14.25 14.73
C LEU A 189 -15.85 -14.12 13.26
N THR A 190 -16.94 -13.41 12.99
CA THR A 190 -17.42 -13.10 11.64
C THR A 190 -17.66 -11.61 11.46
N ASN A 191 -17.44 -11.14 10.23
CA ASN A 191 -17.74 -9.79 9.77
C ASN A 191 -18.98 -9.75 8.85
N GLU A 192 -19.64 -10.89 8.63
CA GLU A 192 -20.85 -11.02 7.82
C GLU A 192 -22.08 -10.98 8.72
N PHE A 193 -22.96 -9.99 8.50
CA PHE A 193 -24.11 -9.74 9.37
C PHE A 193 -25.07 -10.94 9.44
N ALA A 194 -25.23 -11.66 8.32
CA ALA A 194 -26.13 -12.82 8.23
C ALA A 194 -25.68 -14.02 9.08
N ASN A 195 -24.38 -14.13 9.35
CA ASN A 195 -23.80 -15.25 10.08
C ASN A 195 -23.67 -14.98 11.58
N VAL A 196 -24.04 -13.78 12.05
CA VAL A 196 -23.94 -13.41 13.46
C VAL A 196 -25.02 -14.14 14.27
N VAL A 197 -24.56 -14.99 15.18
CA VAL A 197 -25.37 -15.62 16.22
C VAL A 197 -25.16 -14.85 17.52
N GLY A 198 -26.08 -13.94 17.82
CA GLY A 198 -26.04 -13.10 19.02
C GLY A 198 -25.72 -11.63 18.71
N ARG A 199 -24.90 -11.01 19.56
CA ARG A 199 -24.65 -9.56 19.52
C ARG A 199 -23.41 -9.21 18.69
N VAL A 200 -23.50 -8.10 17.97
CA VAL A 200 -22.37 -7.43 17.32
C VAL A 200 -21.66 -6.53 18.33
N LEU A 201 -20.33 -6.56 18.34
CA LEU A 201 -19.51 -5.77 19.25
C LEU A 201 -18.39 -5.05 18.48
N PRO A 202 -17.93 -3.88 18.96
CA PRO A 202 -16.80 -3.19 18.36
C PRO A 202 -15.48 -3.85 18.73
N GLY A 203 -14.61 -4.00 17.73
CA GLY A 203 -13.22 -4.37 17.91
C GLY A 203 -12.43 -3.21 18.52
N SER A 204 -11.67 -3.49 19.58
CA SER A 204 -10.84 -2.51 20.28
C SER A 204 -9.41 -3.05 20.42
N THR A 205 -8.43 -2.15 20.37
CA THR A 205 -7.04 -2.50 20.72
C THR A 205 -6.84 -2.54 22.24
N ASN A 206 -7.65 -1.81 23.02
CA ASN A 206 -7.54 -1.74 24.47
C ASN A 206 -8.93 -1.72 25.16
N PRO A 207 -9.66 -2.84 25.20
CA PRO A 207 -10.90 -2.95 25.99
C PRO A 207 -10.58 -3.00 27.49
N SER A 208 -11.50 -2.50 28.32
CA SER A 208 -11.36 -2.51 29.79
C SER A 208 -11.44 -3.89 30.41
N TYR A 209 -12.12 -4.84 29.76
CA TYR A 209 -12.21 -6.24 30.18
C TYR A 209 -11.97 -7.16 28.98
N VAL A 210 -10.96 -8.01 29.11
CA VAL A 210 -10.70 -9.17 28.24
C VAL A 210 -10.81 -10.43 29.09
N GLY A 211 -11.35 -11.51 28.50
CA GLY A 211 -11.56 -12.76 29.20
C GLY A 211 -10.26 -13.54 29.38
N GLY A 212 -9.63 -13.42 30.56
CA GLY A 212 -8.61 -14.35 31.07
C GLY A 212 -7.39 -14.57 30.18
N ASP A 213 -7.06 -13.63 29.29
CA ASP A 213 -5.95 -13.75 28.35
C ASP A 213 -4.63 -13.28 28.99
N ALA A 214 -3.55 -14.03 28.75
CA ALA A 214 -2.26 -13.83 29.44
C ALA A 214 -1.21 -13.09 28.59
N TRP A 215 -1.51 -12.75 27.35
CA TRP A 215 -0.50 -12.26 26.39
C TRP A 215 0.04 -10.86 26.70
N GLY A 216 -0.69 -10.04 27.46
CA GLY A 216 -0.24 -8.73 27.93
C GLY A 216 0.42 -8.76 29.31
N ALA A 217 0.52 -9.94 29.94
CA ALA A 217 1.21 -10.08 31.21
C ALA A 217 2.70 -9.83 31.01
N LYS A 218 3.32 -9.13 31.96
CA LYS A 218 4.75 -8.80 31.93
C LYS A 218 5.62 -10.04 31.66
N ASP A 219 5.36 -11.12 32.39
CA ASP A 219 6.10 -12.38 32.27
C ASP A 219 5.95 -13.03 30.89
N ALA A 220 4.78 -12.89 30.26
CA ALA A 220 4.53 -13.43 28.92
C ALA A 220 5.28 -12.65 27.84
N ILE A 221 5.30 -11.31 27.94
CA ILE A 221 6.07 -10.44 27.03
C ILE A 221 7.57 -10.67 27.21
N ASP A 222 8.04 -10.75 28.46
CA ASP A 222 9.45 -10.98 28.78
C ASP A 222 9.93 -12.32 28.19
N ALA A 223 9.14 -13.39 28.33
CA ALA A 223 9.44 -14.69 27.74
C ALA A 223 9.38 -14.69 26.20
N ALA A 224 8.43 -13.99 25.59
CA ALA A 224 8.26 -13.98 24.14
C ALA A 224 9.34 -13.18 23.39
N TYR A 225 9.87 -12.11 24.02
CA TYR A 225 10.87 -11.22 23.43
C TYR A 225 12.25 -11.35 24.06
N ASN A 226 12.46 -12.36 24.91
CA ASN A 226 13.70 -12.59 25.65
C ASN A 226 14.18 -11.34 26.39
N LEU A 227 13.25 -10.60 27.00
CA LEU A 227 13.58 -9.42 27.79
C LEU A 227 13.90 -9.85 29.22
N THR A 228 15.05 -9.41 29.73
CA THR A 228 15.46 -9.67 31.10
C THR A 228 15.42 -8.37 31.87
N PRO A 229 14.59 -8.24 32.92
CA PRO A 229 14.62 -7.07 33.80
C PRO A 229 16.00 -6.90 34.44
N PRO A 230 16.51 -5.66 34.57
CA PRO A 230 17.76 -5.43 35.28
C PRO A 230 17.63 -5.85 36.75
N ALA A 231 18.71 -6.41 37.31
CA ALA A 231 18.76 -6.75 38.72
C ALA A 231 18.66 -5.47 39.56
N VAL A 232 17.77 -5.48 40.55
CA VAL A 232 17.54 -4.32 41.43
C VAL A 232 18.82 -4.01 42.22
N VAL A 233 19.27 -2.76 42.14
CA VAL A 233 20.39 -2.22 42.94
C VAL A 233 19.81 -1.29 44.01
N GLU A 234 20.38 -1.30 45.21
CA GLU A 234 19.96 -0.40 46.29
C GLU A 234 20.19 1.07 45.91
N VAL A 235 19.26 1.94 46.32
CA VAL A 235 19.39 3.38 46.10
C VAL A 235 20.56 3.89 46.96
N PRO A 236 21.56 4.57 46.39
CA PRO A 236 22.71 5.04 47.14
C PRO A 236 22.30 6.03 48.22
N GLY A 237 22.74 5.78 49.45
CA GLY A 237 22.57 6.70 50.59
C GLY A 237 23.46 7.94 50.48
N PRO A 238 23.34 8.90 51.41
CA PRO A 238 24.14 10.13 51.40
C PRO A 238 25.65 9.88 51.57
N ASP A 239 26.04 8.75 52.16
CA ASP A 239 27.44 8.33 52.34
C ASP A 239 27.92 7.33 51.25
N ALA A 240 27.18 7.21 50.15
CA ALA A 240 27.50 6.26 49.08
C ALA A 240 28.84 6.59 48.41
N THR A 241 29.60 5.54 48.13
CA THR A 241 30.83 5.62 47.35
C THR A 241 30.53 5.99 45.90
N ALA A 242 31.54 6.54 45.21
CA ALA A 242 31.42 6.83 43.77
C ALA A 242 31.02 5.59 42.96
N ALA A 243 31.51 4.40 43.34
CA ALA A 243 31.17 3.14 42.70
C ALA A 243 29.68 2.75 42.87
N GLU A 244 29.09 2.98 44.05
CA GLU A 244 27.66 2.73 44.29
C GLU A 244 26.78 3.72 43.51
N THR A 245 27.21 4.97 43.40
CA THR A 245 26.52 5.99 42.59
C THR A 245 26.56 5.65 41.09
N GLU A 246 27.71 5.21 40.58
CA GLU A 246 27.86 4.77 39.19
C GLU A 246 27.06 3.49 38.90
N ALA A 247 27.01 2.54 39.84
CA ALA A 247 26.19 1.33 39.71
C ALA A 247 24.69 1.63 39.63
N TYR A 248 24.21 2.58 40.44
CA TYR A 248 22.82 3.02 40.39
C TYR A 248 22.47 3.75 39.09
N ALA A 249 23.37 4.61 38.58
CA ALA A 249 23.19 5.25 37.29
C ALA A 249 23.14 4.23 36.12
N ALA A 250 23.95 3.18 36.18
CA ALA A 250 23.90 2.06 35.23
C ALA A 250 22.58 1.26 35.33
N TYR A 251 22.07 1.05 36.55
CA TYR A 251 20.76 0.43 36.77
C TYR A 251 19.62 1.25 36.18
N GLU A 252 19.59 2.58 36.40
CA GLU A 252 18.57 3.45 35.82
C GLU A 252 18.62 3.46 34.29
N ALA A 253 19.81 3.50 33.70
CA ALA A 253 19.99 3.39 32.25
C ALA A 253 19.48 2.05 31.70
N ALA A 254 19.80 0.94 32.40
CA ALA A 254 19.32 -0.39 32.03
C ALA A 254 17.80 -0.52 32.19
N LEU A 255 17.21 0.08 33.22
CA LEU A 255 15.76 0.10 33.45
C LEU A 255 15.03 0.90 32.38
N ALA A 256 15.58 2.06 31.98
CA ALA A 256 15.04 2.86 30.89
C ALA A 256 15.09 2.11 29.55
N ALA A 257 16.20 1.42 29.26
CA ALA A 257 16.34 0.58 28.08
C ALA A 257 15.35 -0.60 28.08
N TYR A 258 15.22 -1.29 29.21
CA TYR A 258 14.25 -2.36 29.41
C TYR A 258 12.81 -1.87 29.21
N ASN A 259 12.41 -0.75 29.82
CA ASN A 259 11.07 -0.18 29.69
C ASN A 259 10.75 0.20 28.24
N THR A 260 11.72 0.74 27.50
CA THR A 260 11.59 1.08 26.08
C THR A 260 11.40 -0.17 25.22
N ALA A 261 12.19 -1.22 25.47
CA ALA A 261 12.09 -2.49 24.78
C ALA A 261 10.77 -3.21 25.08
N PHE A 262 10.34 -3.20 26.35
CA PHE A 262 9.06 -3.76 26.79
C PHE A 262 7.88 -3.04 26.14
N ALA A 263 7.86 -1.71 26.11
CA ALA A 263 6.80 -0.94 25.45
C ALA A 263 6.71 -1.25 23.95
N SER A 264 7.85 -1.44 23.29
CA SER A 264 7.92 -1.80 21.87
C SER A 264 7.42 -3.23 21.60
N ALA A 265 7.79 -4.17 22.47
CA ALA A 265 7.33 -5.56 22.43
C ALA A 265 5.82 -5.67 22.67
N LEU A 266 5.31 -4.96 23.68
CA LEU A 266 3.89 -4.89 23.98
C LEU A 266 3.09 -4.32 22.80
N ALA A 267 3.52 -3.21 22.19
CA ALA A 267 2.87 -2.66 20.99
C ALA A 267 2.86 -3.65 19.80
N THR A 268 3.92 -4.45 19.67
CA THR A 268 4.02 -5.48 18.62
C THR A 268 3.05 -6.63 18.86
N GLU A 269 2.93 -7.11 20.10
CA GLU A 269 1.92 -8.09 20.49
C GLU A 269 0.51 -7.53 20.35
N GLU A 270 0.27 -6.28 20.75
CA GLU A 270 -1.03 -5.62 20.58
C GLU A 270 -1.51 -5.59 19.13
N GLY A 271 -0.58 -5.53 18.16
CA GLY A 271 -0.90 -5.65 16.74
C GLY A 271 -1.24 -7.07 16.25
N LYS A 272 -0.93 -8.11 17.02
CA LYS A 272 -1.23 -9.52 16.67
C LYS A 272 -2.64 -9.91 17.08
N TRP A 273 -3.11 -9.44 18.22
CA TRP A 273 -4.35 -9.89 18.83
C TRP A 273 -5.52 -8.98 18.47
N PHE A 274 -6.57 -9.55 17.88
CA PHE A 274 -7.83 -8.85 17.66
C PHE A 274 -8.71 -9.00 18.90
N ARG A 275 -9.01 -7.90 19.61
CA ARG A 275 -9.86 -7.93 20.82
C ARG A 275 -11.23 -7.35 20.54
N ILE A 276 -12.21 -7.86 21.28
CA ILE A 276 -13.59 -7.37 21.29
C ILE A 276 -13.84 -6.67 22.62
N ALA A 277 -14.44 -5.50 22.56
CA ALA A 277 -14.85 -4.81 23.78
C ALA A 277 -16.21 -5.31 24.24
N LEU A 278 -16.22 -5.97 25.40
CA LEU A 278 -17.46 -6.37 26.09
C LEU A 278 -18.11 -5.19 26.83
N CYS A 279 -17.32 -4.19 27.20
CA CYS A 279 -17.76 -2.99 27.90
C CYS A 279 -16.76 -1.83 27.76
N GLY A 280 -17.19 -0.63 28.16
CA GLY A 280 -16.34 0.57 28.18
C GLY A 280 -16.47 1.45 26.94
N LEU A 281 -15.62 2.48 26.88
CA LEU A 281 -15.66 3.49 25.83
C LEU A 281 -14.72 3.11 24.68
N VAL A 282 -15.28 2.85 23.50
CA VAL A 282 -14.51 2.33 22.35
C VAL A 282 -14.76 3.14 21.09
N PRO A 283 -13.69 3.50 20.34
CA PRO A 283 -13.85 4.20 19.08
C PRO A 283 -14.43 3.24 18.03
N VAL A 284 -15.44 3.69 17.29
CA VAL A 284 -16.10 2.91 16.22
C VAL A 284 -15.85 3.60 14.88
N SER A 285 -15.56 2.82 13.84
CA SER A 285 -15.17 3.34 12.52
C SER A 285 -16.17 3.01 11.40
N VAL A 286 -17.32 2.43 11.75
CA VAL A 286 -18.36 2.06 10.78
C VAL A 286 -19.48 3.11 10.70
N GLY A 287 -20.13 3.18 9.55
CA GLY A 287 -21.22 4.11 9.28
C GLY A 287 -20.75 5.55 9.05
N SER A 288 -21.59 6.36 8.40
CA SER A 288 -21.35 7.81 8.23
C SER A 288 -21.73 8.58 9.50
N LEU A 289 -21.11 8.21 10.62
CA LEU A 289 -21.40 8.78 11.94
C LEU A 289 -20.73 10.14 12.11
N THR A 290 -21.46 11.09 12.65
CA THR A 290 -21.01 12.48 12.82
C THR A 290 -21.22 12.97 14.25
N ALA A 291 -20.72 14.16 14.58
CA ALA A 291 -20.97 14.79 15.87
C ALA A 291 -22.47 15.04 16.17
N ALA A 292 -23.33 15.05 15.14
CA ALA A 292 -24.79 15.16 15.32
C ALA A 292 -25.44 13.86 15.85
N ASP A 293 -24.68 12.77 15.89
CA ASP A 293 -25.15 11.46 16.35
C ASP A 293 -24.81 11.18 17.83
N ILE A 294 -24.17 12.14 18.52
CA ILE A 294 -23.90 12.05 19.95
C ILE A 294 -25.22 11.89 20.71
N GLY A 295 -25.26 10.92 21.64
CA GLY A 295 -26.43 10.56 22.44
C GLY A 295 -27.39 9.58 21.76
N LYS A 296 -27.16 9.20 20.49
CA LYS A 296 -27.95 8.18 19.80
C LYS A 296 -27.43 6.77 20.11
N TYR A 297 -28.32 5.78 19.98
CA TYR A 297 -27.98 4.36 20.08
C TYR A 297 -27.46 3.87 18.74
N LEU A 298 -26.42 3.05 18.77
CA LEU A 298 -25.91 2.39 17.56
C LEU A 298 -26.49 1.00 17.44
N VAL A 299 -27.24 0.82 16.35
CA VAL A 299 -27.88 -0.45 15.99
C VAL A 299 -27.11 -1.05 14.83
N PRO A 300 -26.68 -2.32 14.94
CA PRO A 300 -25.98 -3.00 13.86
C PRO A 300 -26.95 -3.30 12.70
N SER A 301 -26.45 -3.20 11.47
CA SER A 301 -27.21 -3.49 10.25
C SER A 301 -26.28 -4.08 9.18
N ALA A 302 -26.84 -4.69 8.15
CA ALA A 302 -26.08 -5.19 7.01
C ALA A 302 -25.77 -4.06 6.01
N ALA A 303 -24.50 -3.94 5.61
CA ALA A 303 -24.12 -3.15 4.45
C ALA A 303 -24.55 -3.83 3.14
N ALA A 304 -24.48 -3.12 2.01
CA ALA A 304 -24.79 -3.67 0.69
C ALA A 304 -23.96 -4.92 0.35
N ASP A 305 -22.73 -4.99 0.87
CA ASP A 305 -21.79 -6.09 0.67
C ASP A 305 -22.00 -7.25 1.68
N GLY A 306 -23.04 -7.20 2.52
CA GLY A 306 -23.30 -8.19 3.57
C GLY A 306 -22.44 -8.06 4.84
N THR A 307 -21.48 -7.13 4.83
CA THR A 307 -20.64 -6.82 5.98
C THR A 307 -21.40 -6.06 7.06
N ILE A 308 -20.93 -6.12 8.31
CA ILE A 308 -21.56 -5.44 9.44
C ILE A 308 -21.29 -3.92 9.38
N THR A 309 -22.35 -3.13 9.40
CA THR A 309 -22.33 -1.66 9.59
C THR A 309 -23.22 -1.25 10.76
N ALA A 310 -23.31 0.03 11.08
CA ALA A 310 -24.20 0.54 12.11
C ALA A 310 -24.91 1.83 11.71
N THR A 311 -26.13 1.97 12.23
CA THR A 311 -26.97 3.17 12.08
C THR A 311 -27.23 3.78 13.44
N ALA A 312 -27.08 5.10 13.54
CA ALA A 312 -27.42 5.84 14.75
C ALA A 312 -28.91 6.14 14.81
N VAL A 313 -29.59 5.64 15.84
CA VAL A 313 -31.03 5.78 16.07
C VAL A 313 -31.26 6.61 17.34
N ALA A 314 -32.09 7.63 17.25
CA ALA A 314 -32.43 8.46 18.40
C ALA A 314 -33.27 7.66 19.42
N ARG A 315 -33.15 8.00 20.70
CA ARG A 315 -33.87 7.31 21.78
C ARG A 315 -35.40 7.30 21.59
N ALA A 316 -35.96 8.36 21.00
CA ALA A 316 -37.39 8.48 20.76
C ALA A 316 -37.91 7.50 19.69
N ASP A 317 -37.06 7.16 18.72
CA ASP A 317 -37.41 6.31 17.57
C ASP A 317 -36.95 4.86 17.77
N LEU A 318 -36.34 4.55 18.92
CA LEU A 318 -35.75 3.26 19.21
C LEU A 318 -36.82 2.24 19.61
N THR A 319 -36.94 1.17 18.83
CA THR A 319 -37.79 0.02 19.21
C THR A 319 -37.11 -0.84 20.27
N LEU A 320 -37.88 -1.62 21.03
CA LEU A 320 -37.33 -2.53 22.05
C LEU A 320 -36.38 -3.57 21.44
N GLY A 321 -36.70 -4.11 20.26
CA GLY A 321 -35.82 -5.05 19.55
C GLY A 321 -34.48 -4.41 19.19
N GLN A 322 -34.52 -3.21 18.58
CA GLN A 322 -33.31 -2.46 18.28
C GLN A 322 -32.50 -2.08 19.54
N TYR A 323 -33.16 -1.84 20.68
CA TYR A 323 -32.45 -1.60 21.94
C TYR A 323 -31.73 -2.83 22.48
N ILE A 324 -32.30 -4.03 22.30
CA ILE A 324 -31.66 -5.30 22.65
C ILE A 324 -30.44 -5.54 21.76
N ASP A 325 -30.58 -5.29 20.45
CA ASP A 325 -29.52 -5.51 19.47
C ASP A 325 -28.46 -4.40 19.45
N SER A 326 -28.80 -3.20 19.94
CA SER A 326 -27.86 -2.07 20.01
C SER A 326 -26.67 -2.39 20.90
N PHE A 327 -25.46 -2.13 20.40
CA PHE A 327 -24.23 -2.43 21.14
C PHE A 327 -23.81 -1.29 22.07
N GLY A 328 -24.37 -0.09 21.93
CA GLY A 328 -24.06 1.02 22.84
C GLY A 328 -24.61 2.38 22.41
N THR A 329 -24.24 3.41 23.17
CA THR A 329 -24.57 4.82 22.92
C THR A 329 -23.33 5.62 22.57
N ILE A 330 -23.44 6.55 21.62
CA ILE A 330 -22.33 7.45 21.29
C ILE A 330 -22.24 8.52 22.37
N GLU A 331 -21.12 8.60 23.10
CA GLU A 331 -20.95 9.59 24.18
C GLU A 331 -20.24 10.86 23.72
N LYS A 332 -19.22 10.72 22.87
CA LYS A 332 -18.43 11.84 22.37
C LYS A 332 -17.72 11.48 21.08
N MET A 333 -17.15 12.49 20.43
CA MET A 333 -16.18 12.28 19.36
C MET A 333 -14.76 12.22 19.97
N GLY A 334 -13.96 11.27 19.51
CA GLY A 334 -12.54 11.21 19.82
C GLY A 334 -11.76 12.29 19.08
N ALA A 335 -10.52 12.55 19.52
CA ALA A 335 -9.61 13.46 18.83
C ALA A 335 -9.35 13.05 17.36
N ASP A 336 -9.42 11.74 17.10
CA ASP A 336 -9.25 11.15 15.77
C ASP A 336 -10.50 11.29 14.86
N GLY A 337 -11.53 12.02 15.31
CA GLY A 337 -12.77 12.23 14.57
C GLY A 337 -13.72 11.02 14.53
N ARG A 338 -13.41 9.93 15.25
CA ARG A 338 -14.27 8.75 15.39
C ARG A 338 -15.21 8.87 16.59
N PRO A 339 -16.48 8.39 16.50
CA PRO A 339 -17.36 8.33 17.65
C PRO A 339 -16.84 7.32 18.68
N LEU A 340 -16.82 7.76 19.93
CA LEU A 340 -16.53 6.93 21.09
C LEU A 340 -17.87 6.44 21.67
N VAL A 341 -18.03 5.12 21.64
CA VAL A 341 -19.27 4.43 22.00
C VAL A 341 -19.10 3.78 23.35
N ASN A 342 -20.02 4.08 24.27
CA ASN A 342 -20.12 3.35 25.52
C ASN A 342 -20.85 2.04 25.25
N VAL A 343 -20.09 0.94 25.28
CA VAL A 343 -20.58 -0.41 25.00
C VAL A 343 -21.49 -0.85 26.13
N LYS A 344 -22.72 -1.21 25.79
CA LYS A 344 -23.71 -1.70 26.74
C LYS A 344 -23.32 -3.09 27.22
N ASN A 345 -23.12 -3.22 28.54
CA ASN A 345 -22.91 -4.52 29.19
C ASN A 345 -24.19 -5.37 29.03
N GLY A 346 -23.99 -6.63 28.68
CA GLY A 346 -25.04 -7.66 28.69
C GLY A 346 -25.48 -7.99 30.12
#